data_AF-A0A964Z2X3-F1
#
_entry.id   AF-A0A964Z2X3-F1
#
_cell.length_a   1.000
_cell.length_b   1.000
_cell.length_c   1.000
_cell.angle_alpha   90.00
_cell.angle_beta   90.00
_cell.angle_gamma   90.00
#
_symmetry.space_group_name_H-M   'P 1'
#
loop_
_entity.id
_entity.type
_entity.pdbx_description
1 polymer ?
#
loop_
_entity_poly.entity_id
_entity_poly.type
_entity_poly.pdbx_seq_one_letter_code
_entity_poly.pdbx_strand_id
1 'polypeptide(L)'
;MNFSALGNRLYTGETSVDFVGKRKIWYLMSLLIVLVAAAGVFVRGINLGIEFEGGAKFTVPSTTSVENARNIVKDAGIETALIVSVGNERLEIQTPPLEQDQIENFISKISTDFKVEKSTITTQSVGPSWGADITRQALIGLGVFLLLVILFLTIYFEIRMAMAAIVALLHDLLITIGVYAITGFEVTPATVI
;
A
#
# COMPACT_ATOMS: atom_id res chain seq x y z
N MET A 1 6.58 25.22 -26.05
CA MET A 1 6.47 26.19 -24.93
C MET A 1 7.56 25.85 -23.93
N ASN A 2 8.44 26.79 -23.59
CA ASN A 2 9.57 26.53 -22.69
C ASN A 2 9.07 26.50 -21.23
N PHE A 3 9.37 25.46 -20.46
CA PHE A 3 8.89 25.29 -19.07
C PHE A 3 9.32 26.46 -18.18
N SER A 4 10.51 27.00 -18.39
CA SER A 4 11.02 28.18 -17.68
C SER A 4 10.21 29.44 -17.97
N ALA A 5 9.70 29.59 -19.20
CA ALA A 5 8.86 30.73 -19.58
C ALA A 5 7.44 30.62 -19.00
N LEU A 6 6.88 29.40 -18.89
CA LEU A 6 5.61 29.18 -18.21
C LEU A 6 5.72 29.47 -16.71
N GLY A 7 6.78 28.97 -16.05
CA GLY A 7 7.01 29.20 -14.63
C GLY A 7 7.18 30.69 -14.28
N ASN A 8 7.96 31.42 -15.08
CA ASN A 8 8.13 32.87 -14.89
C ASN A 8 6.80 33.64 -15.04
N ARG A 9 5.94 33.23 -15.97
CA ARG A 9 4.62 33.85 -16.20
C ARG A 9 3.60 33.53 -15.10
N LEU A 10 3.68 32.36 -14.48
CA LEU A 10 2.88 32.01 -13.31
C LEU A 10 3.33 32.80 -12.08
N TYR A 11 4.64 32.96 -11.87
CA TYR A 11 5.20 33.71 -10.75
C TYR A 11 4.90 35.22 -10.82
N THR A 12 5.00 35.79 -12.02
CA THR A 12 4.71 37.23 -12.27
C THR A 12 3.22 37.54 -12.39
N GLY A 13 2.34 36.53 -12.34
CA GLY A 13 0.89 36.70 -12.42
C GLY A 13 0.33 36.98 -13.82
N GLU A 14 1.17 36.90 -14.87
CA GLU A 14 0.76 37.09 -16.26
C GLU A 14 -0.15 35.95 -16.79
N THR A 15 -0.18 34.82 -16.10
CA THR A 15 -1.08 33.70 -16.39
C THR A 15 -1.83 33.31 -15.13
N SER A 16 -3.15 33.47 -15.14
CA SER A 16 -4.04 33.00 -14.08
C SER A 16 -4.81 31.77 -14.55
N VAL A 17 -4.99 30.80 -13.64
CA VAL A 17 -5.81 29.62 -13.89
C VAL A 17 -7.12 29.77 -13.12
N ASP A 18 -8.23 29.78 -13.84
CA ASP A 18 -9.56 29.87 -13.24
C ASP A 18 -10.01 28.50 -12.71
N PHE A 19 -9.62 28.20 -11.47
CA PHE A 19 -10.03 26.98 -10.77
C PHE A 19 -11.52 27.02 -10.36
N VAL A 20 -12.00 28.18 -9.91
CA VAL A 20 -13.35 28.33 -9.36
C VAL A 20 -14.41 28.27 -10.46
N GLY A 21 -14.19 28.95 -11.58
CA GLY A 21 -15.09 28.92 -12.74
C GLY A 21 -15.13 27.54 -13.42
N LYS A 22 -14.03 26.77 -13.34
CA LYS A 22 -13.95 25.39 -13.86
C LYS A 22 -14.21 24.30 -12.83
N ARG A 23 -14.71 24.64 -11.63
CA ARG A 23 -14.90 23.69 -10.51
C ARG A 23 -15.63 22.39 -10.88
N LYS A 24 -16.62 22.45 -11.79
CA LYS A 24 -17.38 21.27 -12.23
C LYS A 24 -16.50 20.23 -12.93
N ILE A 25 -15.52 20.68 -13.73
CA ILE A 25 -14.57 19.80 -14.42
C ILE A 25 -13.68 19.11 -13.40
N TRP A 26 -13.17 19.87 -12.43
CA TRP A 26 -12.32 19.33 -11.37
C TRP A 26 -13.06 18.34 -10.47
N TYR A 27 -14.31 18.63 -10.08
CA TYR A 27 -15.14 17.69 -9.31
C TYR A 27 -15.44 16.42 -10.10
N LEU A 28 -15.73 16.51 -11.40
CA LEU A 28 -15.96 15.33 -12.22
C LEU A 28 -14.70 14.48 -12.38
N MET A 29 -13.55 15.11 -12.59
CA MET A 29 -12.26 14.40 -12.67
C MET A 29 -11.91 13.71 -11.36
N SER A 30 -12.02 14.42 -10.23
CA SER A 30 -11.81 13.87 -8.89
C SER A 30 -12.75 12.69 -8.61
N LEU A 31 -14.05 12.84 -8.93
CA LEU A 31 -15.03 11.76 -8.76
C LEU A 31 -14.64 10.51 -9.57
N LEU A 32 -14.19 10.67 -10.82
CA LEU A 32 -13.73 9.54 -11.63
C LEU A 32 -12.51 8.85 -11.01
N ILE A 33 -11.55 9.61 -10.48
CA ILE A 33 -10.36 9.04 -9.82
C ILE A 33 -10.79 8.26 -8.57
N VAL A 34 -11.69 8.80 -7.76
CA VAL A 34 -12.22 8.10 -6.58
C VAL A 34 -12.96 6.82 -6.97
N LEU A 35 -13.74 6.84 -8.05
CA LEU A 35 -14.43 5.64 -8.53
C LEU A 35 -13.45 4.55 -8.99
N VAL A 36 -12.37 4.93 -9.70
CA VAL A 36 -11.31 4.00 -10.10
C VAL A 36 -10.59 3.44 -8.88
N ALA A 37 -10.24 4.29 -7.92
CA ALA A 37 -9.61 3.90 -6.66
C ALA A 37 -10.49 2.91 -5.88
N ALA A 38 -11.77 3.22 -5.70
CA ALA A 38 -12.74 2.35 -5.04
C ALA A 38 -12.90 1.01 -5.78
N ALA A 39 -13.02 1.03 -7.11
CA ALA A 39 -13.08 -0.19 -7.91
C ALA A 39 -11.82 -1.05 -7.74
N GLY A 40 -10.64 -0.42 -7.64
CA GLY A 40 -9.39 -1.10 -7.31
C GLY A 40 -9.49 -1.89 -6.00
N VAL A 41 -9.98 -1.26 -4.94
CA VAL A 41 -10.18 -1.89 -3.64
C VAL A 41 -11.18 -3.05 -3.71
N PHE A 42 -12.34 -2.86 -4.35
CA PHE A 42 -13.37 -3.90 -4.39
C PHE A 42 -13.02 -5.09 -5.30
N VAL A 43 -12.27 -4.87 -6.38
CA VAL A 43 -11.93 -5.93 -7.36
C VAL A 43 -10.66 -6.68 -6.97
N ARG A 44 -9.62 -5.97 -6.51
CA ARG A 44 -8.32 -6.59 -6.18
C ARG A 44 -8.15 -6.88 -4.69
N GLY A 45 -8.83 -6.13 -3.82
CA GLY A 45 -8.54 -6.13 -2.40
C GLY A 45 -7.28 -5.34 -2.06
N ILE A 46 -6.91 -5.38 -0.78
CA ILE A 46 -5.71 -4.75 -0.24
C ILE A 46 -4.78 -5.86 0.22
N ASN A 47 -3.50 -5.75 -0.14
CA ASN A 47 -2.48 -6.69 0.28
C ASN A 47 -1.94 -6.26 1.64
N LEU A 48 -2.42 -6.88 2.71
CA LEU A 48 -1.97 -6.58 4.06
C LEU A 48 -0.67 -7.34 4.37
N GLY A 49 0.25 -6.66 5.04
CA GLY A 49 1.51 -7.26 5.44
C GLY A 49 1.38 -8.30 6.54
N ILE A 50 2.46 -9.06 6.77
CA ILE A 50 2.50 -10.10 7.80
C ILE A 50 2.27 -9.52 9.20
N GLU A 51 2.51 -8.22 9.38
CA GLU A 51 2.27 -7.55 10.64
C GLU A 51 0.80 -7.33 10.96
N PHE A 52 -0.07 -7.39 9.95
CA PHE A 52 -1.51 -7.33 10.14
C PHE A 52 -2.16 -8.72 10.12
N GLU A 53 -1.84 -9.55 9.12
CA GLU A 53 -2.49 -10.85 8.96
C GLU A 53 -1.82 -11.97 9.78
N GLY A 54 -0.58 -11.77 10.23
CA GLY A 54 0.29 -12.85 10.66
C GLY A 54 0.81 -13.65 9.46
N GLY A 55 1.97 -14.30 9.61
CA GLY A 55 2.53 -15.07 8.51
C GLY A 55 4.03 -15.18 8.51
N ALA A 56 4.57 -15.74 7.44
CA ALA A 56 6.00 -15.77 7.16
C ALA A 56 6.30 -15.01 5.87
N LYS A 57 7.42 -14.28 5.87
CA LYS A 57 7.92 -13.48 4.76
C LYS A 57 9.34 -13.90 4.44
N PHE A 58 9.56 -14.19 3.18
CA PHE A 58 10.83 -14.66 2.63
C PHE A 58 11.32 -13.68 1.59
N THR A 59 12.49 -13.10 1.81
CA THR A 59 13.15 -12.25 0.81
C THR A 59 14.20 -13.07 0.08
N VAL A 60 13.94 -13.33 -1.20
CA VAL A 60 14.76 -14.19 -2.06
C VAL A 60 15.44 -13.32 -3.13
N PRO A 61 16.77 -13.37 -3.27
CA PRO A 61 17.43 -12.72 -4.40
C PRO A 61 17.03 -13.41 -5.71
N SER A 62 16.32 -12.73 -6.59
CA SER A 62 15.96 -13.28 -7.90
C SER A 62 15.56 -12.18 -8.87
N THR A 63 15.90 -12.37 -10.14
CA THR A 63 15.45 -11.54 -11.27
C THR A 63 14.26 -12.17 -12.00
N THR A 64 13.71 -13.25 -11.45
CA THR A 64 12.57 -13.99 -12.02
C THR A 64 11.28 -13.17 -11.94
N SER A 65 10.40 -13.35 -12.93
CA SER A 65 9.08 -12.70 -12.91
C SER A 65 8.22 -13.20 -11.76
N VAL A 66 7.33 -12.33 -11.25
CA VAL A 66 6.37 -12.67 -10.18
C VAL A 66 5.50 -13.88 -10.55
N GLU A 67 5.16 -14.05 -11.82
CA GLU A 67 4.35 -15.18 -12.30
C GLU A 67 5.09 -16.51 -12.20
N ASN A 68 6.36 -16.56 -12.62
CA ASN A 68 7.18 -17.76 -12.49
C ASN A 68 7.46 -18.08 -11.02
N ALA A 69 7.73 -17.06 -10.21
CA ALA A 69 7.90 -17.21 -8.78
C ALA A 69 6.63 -17.79 -8.11
N ARG A 70 5.44 -17.37 -8.57
CA ARG A 70 4.16 -17.92 -8.09
C ARG A 70 4.00 -19.39 -8.39
N ASN A 71 4.44 -19.86 -9.55
CA ASN A 71 4.39 -21.28 -9.90
C ASN A 71 5.35 -22.09 -9.02
N ILE A 72 6.59 -21.60 -8.83
CA ILE A 72 7.58 -22.23 -7.94
C ILE A 72 7.05 -22.35 -6.50
N VAL A 73 6.46 -21.28 -5.96
CA VAL A 73 5.93 -21.27 -4.60
C VAL A 73 4.73 -22.22 -4.45
N LYS A 74 3.88 -22.33 -5.48
CA LYS A 74 2.80 -23.31 -5.51
C LYS A 74 3.31 -24.75 -5.52
N ASP A 75 4.31 -25.05 -6.36
CA ASP A 75 4.95 -26.36 -6.43
C ASP A 75 5.66 -26.74 -5.12
N ALA A 76 6.15 -25.74 -4.38
CA ALA A 76 6.72 -25.92 -3.05
C ALA A 76 5.67 -26.28 -1.97
N GLY A 77 4.38 -26.11 -2.26
CA GLY A 77 3.24 -26.50 -1.41
C GLY A 77 2.47 -25.34 -0.78
N ILE A 78 2.70 -24.09 -1.22
CA ILE A 78 1.98 -22.91 -0.71
C ILE A 78 1.04 -22.39 -1.80
N GLU A 79 -0.27 -22.64 -1.63
CA GLU A 79 -1.28 -22.24 -2.63
C GLU A 79 -1.55 -20.73 -2.65
N THR A 80 -1.57 -20.12 -1.46
CA THR A 80 -1.87 -18.71 -1.26
C THR A 80 -0.61 -18.00 -0.79
N ALA A 81 0.06 -17.32 -1.71
CA ALA A 81 1.22 -16.47 -1.40
C ALA A 81 1.08 -15.11 -2.10
N LEU A 82 1.40 -14.06 -1.34
CA LEU A 82 1.63 -12.74 -1.88
C LEU A 82 3.08 -12.68 -2.37
N ILE A 83 3.29 -12.29 -3.63
CA ILE A 83 4.63 -12.21 -4.22
C ILE A 83 4.78 -10.86 -4.87
N VAL A 84 5.80 -10.12 -4.44
CA VAL A 84 6.11 -8.77 -4.93
C VAL A 84 7.58 -8.69 -5.30
N SER A 85 7.88 -8.00 -6.40
CA SER A 85 9.27 -7.69 -6.78
C SER A 85 9.72 -6.44 -6.03
N VAL A 86 10.84 -6.54 -5.32
CA VAL A 86 11.46 -5.43 -4.61
C VAL A 86 12.71 -5.00 -5.38
N GLY A 87 12.58 -3.90 -6.11
CA GLY A 87 13.58 -3.52 -7.11
C GLY A 87 13.65 -4.53 -8.26
N ASN A 88 14.85 -4.74 -8.79
CA ASN A 88 15.08 -5.59 -9.98
C ASN A 88 15.68 -6.97 -9.67
N GLU A 89 16.08 -7.21 -8.42
CA GLU A 89 16.93 -8.36 -8.06
C GLU A 89 16.44 -9.12 -6.82
N ARG A 90 15.29 -8.75 -6.25
CA ARG A 90 14.74 -9.40 -5.07
C ARG A 90 13.25 -9.64 -5.24
N LEU A 91 12.80 -10.78 -4.75
CA LEU A 91 11.41 -11.15 -4.59
C LEU A 91 11.09 -11.26 -3.11
N GLU A 92 9.93 -10.75 -2.75
CA GLU A 92 9.35 -10.89 -1.42
C GLU A 92 8.14 -11.81 -1.53
N ILE A 93 8.19 -12.92 -0.78
CA ILE A 93 7.19 -13.97 -0.77
C ILE A 93 6.60 -14.02 0.63
N GLN A 94 5.33 -13.66 0.76
CA GLN A 94 4.57 -13.74 2.00
C GLN A 94 3.59 -14.91 1.94
N THR A 95 3.62 -15.74 2.99
CA THR A 95 2.81 -16.93 3.16
C THR A 95 2.00 -16.83 4.44
N PRO A 96 0.93 -17.63 4.59
CA PRO A 96 0.29 -17.85 5.88
C PRO A 96 1.29 -18.31 6.95
N PRO A 97 0.92 -18.25 8.24
CA PRO A 97 1.78 -18.72 9.32
C PRO A 97 2.22 -20.17 9.08
N LEU A 98 3.52 -20.41 9.15
CA LEU A 98 4.15 -21.72 9.00
C LEU A 98 4.85 -22.12 10.30
N GLU A 99 4.83 -23.42 10.61
CA GLU A 99 5.65 -23.95 11.69
C GLU A 99 7.13 -23.98 11.31
N GLN A 100 8.02 -24.06 12.30
CA GLN A 100 9.47 -24.01 12.09
C GLN A 100 9.95 -25.08 11.09
N ASP A 101 9.46 -26.31 11.22
CA ASP A 101 9.82 -27.42 10.32
C ASP A 101 9.33 -27.14 8.89
N GLN A 102 8.18 -26.48 8.73
CA GLN A 102 7.65 -26.11 7.42
C GLN A 102 8.44 -24.98 6.78
N ILE A 103 8.90 -24.01 7.57
CA ILE A 103 9.77 -22.92 7.14
C ILE A 103 11.08 -23.48 6.58
N GLU A 104 11.74 -24.39 7.29
CA GLU A 104 13.02 -24.97 6.86
C GLU A 104 12.87 -25.82 5.59
N ASN A 105 11.79 -26.60 5.50
CA ASN A 105 11.44 -27.36 4.31
C ASN A 105 11.15 -26.44 3.12
N PHE A 106 10.41 -25.36 3.34
CA PHE A 106 10.09 -24.38 2.31
C PHE A 106 11.35 -23.69 1.79
N ILE A 107 12.21 -23.17 2.68
CA ILE A 107 13.51 -22.57 2.36
C ILE A 107 14.35 -23.54 1.52
N SER A 108 14.36 -24.83 1.89
CA SER A 108 15.11 -25.86 1.16
C SER A 108 14.62 -26.05 -0.28
N LYS A 109 13.30 -26.11 -0.48
CA LYS A 109 12.70 -26.21 -1.82
C LYS A 109 12.98 -24.95 -2.66
N ILE A 110 12.62 -23.77 -2.15
CA ILE A 110 12.78 -22.52 -2.91
C ILE A 110 14.26 -22.22 -3.19
N SER A 111 15.19 -22.59 -2.31
CA SER A 111 16.64 -22.41 -2.58
C SER A 111 17.09 -23.21 -3.80
N THR A 112 16.54 -24.40 -4.00
CA THR A 112 16.85 -25.27 -5.14
C THR A 112 16.19 -24.75 -6.41
N ASP A 113 14.92 -24.37 -6.33
CA ASP A 113 14.13 -23.93 -7.48
C ASP A 113 14.58 -22.57 -8.02
N PHE A 114 14.87 -21.62 -7.13
CA PHE A 114 15.44 -20.31 -7.50
C PHE A 114 16.95 -20.35 -7.73
N LYS A 115 17.62 -21.47 -7.43
CA LYS A 115 19.08 -21.65 -7.55
C LYS A 115 19.87 -20.61 -6.75
N VAL A 116 19.44 -20.37 -5.52
CA VAL A 116 20.07 -19.43 -4.58
C VAL A 116 20.56 -20.15 -3.34
N GLU A 117 21.58 -19.59 -2.70
CA GLU A 117 22.03 -20.13 -1.41
C GLU A 117 21.02 -19.80 -0.31
N LYS A 118 20.78 -20.76 0.59
CA LYS A 118 19.87 -20.58 1.74
C LYS A 118 20.28 -19.38 2.62
N SER A 119 21.57 -19.12 2.74
CA SER A 119 22.15 -17.99 3.50
C SER A 119 21.70 -16.62 2.99
N THR A 120 21.30 -16.53 1.73
CA THR A 120 20.85 -15.29 1.09
C THR A 120 19.35 -15.03 1.25
N ILE A 121 18.60 -16.04 1.68
CA ILE A 121 17.16 -15.94 1.93
C ILE A 121 16.96 -15.39 3.34
N THR A 122 16.40 -14.18 3.42
CA THR A 122 16.00 -13.59 4.70
C THR A 122 14.60 -14.03 5.06
N THR A 123 14.40 -14.52 6.28
CA THR A 123 13.09 -14.95 6.77
C THR A 123 12.64 -14.07 7.93
N GLN A 124 11.41 -13.61 7.88
CA GLN A 124 10.71 -12.94 8.98
C GLN A 124 9.41 -13.70 9.22
N SER A 125 9.04 -13.92 10.48
CA SER A 125 7.78 -14.58 10.82
C SER A 125 7.11 -13.84 11.96
N VAL A 126 5.82 -13.63 11.80
CA VAL A 126 4.95 -12.95 12.75
C VAL A 126 3.87 -13.93 13.19
N GLY A 127 3.81 -14.14 14.51
CA GLY A 127 2.80 -15.00 15.11
C GLY A 127 1.39 -14.39 15.00
N PRO A 128 0.32 -15.21 14.91
CA PRO A 128 -1.06 -14.73 14.78
C PRO A 128 -1.51 -13.79 15.90
N SER A 129 -1.07 -14.03 17.14
CA SER A 129 -1.42 -13.18 18.28
C SER A 129 -0.79 -11.78 18.19
N TRP A 130 0.48 -11.71 17.77
CA TRP A 130 1.15 -10.44 17.57
C TRP A 130 0.52 -9.65 16.42
N GLY A 131 0.23 -10.31 15.29
CA GLY A 131 -0.45 -9.67 14.16
C GLY A 131 -1.82 -9.08 14.57
N ALA A 132 -2.60 -9.82 15.35
CA ALA A 132 -3.87 -9.35 15.88
C ALA A 132 -3.71 -8.14 16.83
N ASP A 133 -2.73 -8.17 17.72
CA ASP A 133 -2.46 -7.08 18.66
C ASP A 133 -2.01 -5.81 17.93
N ILE A 134 -1.08 -5.93 16.98
CA ILE A 134 -0.60 -4.81 16.16
C ILE A 134 -1.72 -4.23 15.31
N THR A 135 -2.52 -5.07 14.67
CA THR A 135 -3.70 -4.63 13.91
C THR A 135 -4.66 -3.83 14.78
N ARG A 136 -4.96 -4.33 15.98
CA ARG A 136 -5.85 -3.66 16.92
C ARG A 136 -5.28 -2.30 17.35
N GLN A 137 -3.99 -2.23 17.67
CA GLN A 137 -3.34 -0.98 18.05
C GLN A 137 -3.31 0.03 16.88
N ALA A 138 -3.04 -0.43 15.66
CA ALA A 138 -3.05 0.42 14.47
C ALA A 138 -4.45 1.00 14.19
N LEU A 139 -5.51 0.19 14.30
CA LEU A 139 -6.90 0.66 14.12
C LEU A 139 -7.31 1.68 15.20
N ILE A 140 -6.93 1.44 16.46
CA ILE A 140 -7.18 2.39 17.54
C ILE A 140 -6.38 3.69 17.30
N GLY A 141 -5.11 3.58 16.95
CA GLY A 141 -4.24 4.72 16.65
C GLY A 141 -4.78 5.58 15.51
N LEU A 142 -5.20 4.96 14.41
CA LEU A 142 -5.84 5.62 13.27
C LEU A 142 -7.12 6.36 13.69
N GLY A 143 -7.99 5.70 14.47
CA GLY A 143 -9.22 6.32 14.97
C GLY A 143 -8.97 7.53 15.86
N VAL A 144 -8.02 7.41 16.80
CA VAL A 144 -7.62 8.52 17.68
C VAL A 144 -7.00 9.67 16.87
N PHE A 145 -6.11 9.37 15.93
CA PHE A 145 -5.49 10.37 15.06
C PHE A 145 -6.53 11.14 14.25
N LEU A 146 -7.44 10.43 13.56
CA LEU A 146 -8.50 11.06 12.78
C LEU A 146 -9.42 11.92 13.65
N LEU A 147 -9.77 11.46 14.85
CA LEU A 147 -10.56 12.24 15.80
C LEU A 147 -9.84 13.54 16.18
N LEU A 148 -8.54 13.47 16.52
CA LEU A 148 -7.74 14.64 16.87
C LEU A 148 -7.64 15.64 15.70
N VAL A 149 -7.45 15.14 14.47
CA VAL A 149 -7.44 15.99 13.26
C VAL A 149 -8.79 16.66 13.04
N ILE A 150 -9.90 15.91 13.12
CA ILE A 150 -11.25 16.47 12.96
C ILE A 150 -11.54 17.53 14.03
N LEU A 151 -11.21 17.25 15.29
CA LEU A 151 -11.38 18.18 16.39
C LEU A 151 -10.56 19.45 16.17
N PHE A 152 -9.28 19.30 15.80
CA PHE A 152 -8.40 20.41 15.48
C PHE A 152 -8.96 21.28 14.34
N LEU A 153 -9.35 20.67 13.22
CA LEU A 153 -9.92 21.38 12.06
C LEU A 153 -11.21 22.11 12.44
N THR A 154 -12.04 21.51 13.30
CA THR A 154 -13.31 22.13 13.74
C THR A 154 -13.08 23.33 14.65
N ILE A 155 -12.03 23.31 15.48
CA ILE A 155 -11.65 24.46 16.33
C ILE A 155 -10.97 25.56 15.50
N TYR A 156 -10.14 25.16 14.54
CA TYR A 156 -9.32 26.08 13.75
C TYR A 156 -10.10 26.77 12.63
N PHE A 157 -11.01 26.05 11.95
CA PHE A 157 -11.77 26.56 10.81
C PHE A 157 -13.24 26.83 11.16
N GLU A 158 -13.87 27.75 10.43
CA GLU A 158 -15.34 27.85 10.42
C GLU A 158 -15.97 26.54 9.92
N ILE A 159 -17.15 26.20 10.44
CA ILE A 159 -17.86 24.92 10.17
C ILE A 159 -17.89 24.55 8.68
N ARG A 160 -18.15 25.51 7.79
CA ARG A 160 -18.22 25.26 6.34
C ARG A 160 -16.86 24.85 5.75
N MET A 161 -15.79 25.47 6.22
CA MET A 161 -14.42 25.15 5.79
C MET A 161 -13.94 23.84 6.44
N ALA A 162 -14.26 23.61 7.71
CA ALA A 162 -13.93 22.37 8.40
C ALA A 162 -14.56 21.15 7.71
N MET A 163 -15.84 21.23 7.32
CA MET A 163 -16.49 20.16 6.56
C MET A 163 -15.81 19.92 5.20
N ALA A 164 -15.44 20.97 4.48
CA ALA A 164 -14.74 20.83 3.21
C ALA A 164 -13.36 20.16 3.39
N ALA A 165 -12.64 20.50 4.45
CA ALA A 165 -11.35 19.89 4.78
C ALA A 165 -11.48 18.40 5.15
N ILE A 166 -12.50 18.03 5.92
CA ILE A 166 -12.77 16.62 6.27
C ILE A 166 -13.11 15.80 5.02
N VAL A 167 -13.93 16.35 4.12
CA VAL A 167 -14.26 15.67 2.85
C VAL A 167 -13.01 15.52 1.98
N ALA A 168 -12.17 16.54 1.91
CA ALA A 168 -10.89 16.46 1.18
C ALA A 168 -9.95 15.41 1.77
N LEU A 169 -9.86 15.32 3.11
CA LEU A 169 -9.05 14.30 3.77
C LEU A 169 -9.55 12.87 3.46
N LEU A 170 -10.86 12.64 3.53
CA LEU A 170 -11.45 11.34 3.18
C LEU A 170 -11.23 11.00 1.71
N HIS A 171 -11.35 11.98 0.82
CA HIS A 171 -11.03 11.83 -0.60
C HIS A 171 -9.59 11.37 -0.81
N ASP A 172 -8.62 12.03 -0.18
CA ASP A 172 -7.20 11.71 -0.34
C ASP A 172 -6.88 10.31 0.21
N LEU A 173 -7.48 9.92 1.35
CA LEU A 173 -7.35 8.57 1.91
C LEU A 173 -7.94 7.48 0.99
N LEU A 174 -9.08 7.73 0.37
CA LEU A 174 -9.67 6.76 -0.58
C LEU A 174 -8.77 6.57 -1.80
N ILE A 175 -8.20 7.66 -2.32
CA ILE A 175 -7.29 7.58 -3.46
C ILE A 175 -6.01 6.86 -3.08
N THR A 176 -5.40 7.17 -1.94
CA THR A 176 -4.15 6.50 -1.51
C THR A 176 -4.38 5.00 -1.33
N ILE A 177 -5.45 4.59 -0.63
CA ILE A 177 -5.80 3.17 -0.47
C ILE A 177 -6.06 2.51 -1.83
N GLY A 178 -6.80 3.17 -2.72
CA GLY A 178 -7.08 2.63 -4.05
C GLY A 178 -5.83 2.49 -4.92
N VAL A 179 -4.87 3.41 -4.82
CA VAL A 179 -3.57 3.26 -5.51
C VAL A 179 -2.84 2.02 -4.99
N TYR A 180 -2.78 1.80 -3.68
CA TYR A 180 -2.17 0.58 -3.11
C TYR A 180 -2.87 -0.70 -3.58
N ALA A 181 -4.20 -0.71 -3.60
CA ALA A 181 -4.97 -1.84 -4.11
C ALA A 181 -4.72 -2.12 -5.60
N ILE A 182 -4.60 -1.06 -6.42
CA ILE A 182 -4.34 -1.19 -7.86
C ILE A 182 -2.90 -1.60 -8.13
N THR A 183 -1.91 -1.05 -7.44
CA THR A 183 -0.50 -1.42 -7.66
C THR A 183 -0.18 -2.79 -7.05
N GLY A 184 -0.98 -3.25 -6.08
CA GLY A 184 -0.70 -4.46 -5.33
C GLY A 184 0.42 -4.30 -4.31
N PHE A 185 0.74 -3.06 -3.94
CA PHE A 185 1.71 -2.80 -2.87
C PHE A 185 1.19 -3.29 -1.54
N GLU A 186 2.10 -3.82 -0.75
CA GLU A 186 1.82 -4.27 0.60
C GLU A 186 1.56 -3.06 1.52
N VAL A 187 0.53 -3.17 2.34
CA VAL A 187 0.21 -2.21 3.39
C VAL A 187 0.72 -2.76 4.71
N THR A 188 1.72 -2.09 5.27
CA THR A 188 2.35 -2.43 6.56
C THR A 188 2.01 -1.36 7.61
N PRO A 189 2.27 -1.58 8.91
CA PRO A 189 2.09 -0.54 9.92
C PRO A 189 2.81 0.78 9.58
N ALA A 190 3.97 0.71 8.94
CA ALA A 190 4.70 1.89 8.45
C ALA A 190 4.00 2.63 7.31
N THR A 191 3.02 2.02 6.64
CA THR A 191 2.18 2.68 5.62
C THR A 191 1.07 3.52 6.27
N VAL A 192 0.68 3.19 7.51
CA VAL A 192 -0.42 3.84 8.23
C VAL A 192 0.05 5.04 9.05
N ILE A 193 1.34 5.10 9.40
CA ILE A 193 1.97 6.15 10.23
C ILE A 193 2.73 7.13 9.33
#